data_AF-A0A441W5B7-F1
#
_entry.id   AF-A0A441W5B7-F1
#
_cell.length_a   1.000
_cell.length_b   1.000
_cell.length_c   1.000
_cell.angle_alpha   90.00
_cell.angle_beta   90.00
_cell.angle_gamma   90.00
#
_symmetry.space_group_name_H-M   'P 1'
#
loop_
_entity.id
_entity.type
_entity.pdbx_description
1 polymer ?
#
loop_
_entity_poly.entity_id
_entity_poly.type
_entity_poly.pdbx_seq_one_letter_code
_entity_poly.pdbx_strand_id
1 'polypeptide(L)'
;LLKMQKEKNLYVRGVATQFTSTGAEDFKLLKQDPEEFFLDAAQTSGVGKTVGQWAVEGTASQFRTHIGHAITHSKMIVIDPFGDDPIVVTGSHNFSKAASTKNDENFIVIRGHREIAMHYAINAMQTYSHYRWRAYLEEAEREDRDPFQYLTRNPIWQRRRNTGETKRMLAFWLPPA
;
A
#
# COMPACT_ATOMS: atom_id res chain seq x y z
N LEU A 1 -3.20 11.17 16.67
CA LEU A 1 -4.47 11.48 15.96
C LEU A 1 -4.71 12.99 15.78
N LEU A 2 -4.96 13.79 16.82
CA LEU A 2 -5.22 15.24 16.67
C LEU A 2 -4.03 16.07 16.11
N LYS A 3 -2.79 15.64 16.37
CA LYS A 3 -1.59 16.28 15.79
C LYS A 3 -1.47 16.00 14.29
N MET A 4 -1.73 14.76 13.87
CA MET A 4 -1.76 14.34 12.46
C MET A 4 -2.86 15.04 11.66
N GLN A 5 -4.01 15.31 12.29
CA GLN A 5 -5.04 16.17 11.71
C GLN A 5 -4.56 17.61 11.46
N LYS A 6 -3.34 18.00 11.84
CA LYS A 6 -2.78 19.32 11.49
C LYS A 6 -1.68 19.22 10.44
N GLU A 7 -1.29 18.01 10.02
CA GLU A 7 -0.22 17.78 9.06
C GLU A 7 -0.74 17.81 7.63
N LYS A 8 -0.20 18.73 6.81
CA LYS A 8 -0.73 19.03 5.48
C LYS A 8 -0.22 18.11 4.36
N ASN A 9 0.53 17.05 4.67
CA ASN A 9 1.26 16.24 3.68
C ASN A 9 1.26 14.75 4.04
N LEU A 10 0.07 14.18 4.22
CA LEU A 10 -0.07 12.76 4.53
C LEU A 10 0.43 11.89 3.36
N TYR A 11 1.20 10.87 3.72
CA TYR A 11 1.74 9.86 2.82
C TYR A 11 1.03 8.53 3.08
N VAL A 12 0.21 8.08 2.13
CA VAL A 12 -0.62 6.89 2.27
C VAL A 12 -0.23 5.85 1.20
N ARG A 13 0.05 4.63 1.66
CA ARG A 13 0.29 3.46 0.81
C ARG A 13 -0.56 2.29 1.27
N GLY A 14 -1.00 1.46 0.35
CA GLY A 14 -1.79 0.29 0.71
C GLY A 14 -1.97 -0.72 -0.41
N VAL A 15 -2.41 -1.91 -0.04
CA VAL A 15 -2.85 -2.95 -0.97
C VAL A 15 -4.23 -3.40 -0.55
N ALA A 16 -5.11 -3.59 -1.52
CA ALA A 16 -6.42 -4.19 -1.31
C ALA A 16 -6.59 -5.40 -2.21
N THR A 17 -7.28 -6.43 -1.71
CA THR A 17 -7.59 -7.61 -2.53
C THR A 17 -8.56 -7.25 -3.67
N GLN A 18 -9.51 -6.36 -3.40
CA GLN A 18 -10.49 -5.92 -4.37
C GLN A 18 -10.91 -4.49 -4.09
N PHE A 19 -10.89 -3.66 -5.13
CA PHE A 19 -11.58 -2.39 -5.15
C PHE A 19 -13.01 -2.61 -5.66
N THR A 20 -13.97 -1.89 -5.11
CA THR A 20 -15.41 -2.02 -5.32
C THR A 20 -15.89 -1.44 -6.66
N SER A 21 -15.03 -0.71 -7.39
CA SER A 21 -15.30 -0.12 -8.71
C SER A 21 -14.18 -0.39 -9.74
N THR A 22 -14.36 0.08 -10.98
CA THR A 22 -13.46 0.00 -12.15
C THR A 22 -12.08 0.67 -11.99
N GLY A 23 -11.52 0.70 -10.77
CA GLY A 23 -10.19 1.23 -10.47
C GLY A 23 -10.16 2.63 -9.87
N ALA A 24 -11.31 3.19 -9.45
CA ALA A 24 -11.37 4.49 -8.79
C ALA A 24 -12.16 4.34 -7.47
N GLU A 25 -11.49 3.85 -6.44
CA GLU A 25 -11.96 4.08 -5.08
C GLU A 25 -11.57 5.50 -4.69
N ASP A 26 -12.55 6.34 -4.40
CA ASP A 26 -12.32 7.63 -3.77
C ASP A 26 -11.97 7.38 -2.30
N PHE A 27 -10.68 7.26 -2.01
CA PHE A 27 -10.22 7.33 -0.63
C PHE A 27 -10.43 8.76 -0.15
N LYS A 28 -11.32 8.93 0.82
CA LYS A 28 -11.54 10.21 1.48
C LYS A 28 -10.97 10.14 2.88
N LEU A 29 -10.03 11.03 3.16
CA LEU A 29 -9.61 11.26 4.53
C LEU A 29 -10.74 11.97 5.27
N LEU A 30 -11.39 11.28 6.20
CA LEU A 30 -12.38 11.90 7.08
C LEU A 30 -11.66 12.66 8.19
N LYS A 31 -11.35 13.92 7.90
CA LYS A 31 -10.77 14.90 8.83
C LYS A 31 -11.80 16.00 9.11
N GLN A 32 -11.66 16.68 10.25
CA GLN A 32 -12.49 17.86 10.56
C GLN A 32 -12.39 18.94 9.46
N ASP A 33 -11.24 19.01 8.80
CA ASP A 33 -10.96 19.83 7.62
C ASP A 33 -10.34 18.93 6.53
N PRO A 34 -11.10 18.51 5.50
CA PRO A 34 -10.60 17.63 4.44
C PRO A 34 -9.45 18.27 3.66
N GLU A 35 -8.40 17.50 3.35
CA GLU A 35 -7.25 17.98 2.60
C GLU A 35 -6.78 16.96 1.55
N GLU A 36 -6.02 17.44 0.56
CA GLU A 36 -5.35 16.57 -0.40
C GLU A 36 -4.23 15.78 0.30
N PHE A 37 -4.08 14.51 -0.07
CA PHE A 37 -3.04 13.64 0.44
C PHE A 37 -2.45 12.81 -0.69
N PHE A 38 -1.20 12.36 -0.51
CA PHE A 38 -0.61 11.44 -1.46
C PHE A 38 -1.13 10.03 -1.18
N LEU A 39 -1.77 9.43 -2.18
CA LEU A 39 -2.24 8.06 -2.15
C LEU A 39 -1.64 7.29 -3.32
N ASP A 40 -1.08 6.12 -3.02
CA ASP A 40 -0.86 5.10 -4.02
C ASP A 40 -1.23 3.75 -3.41
N ALA A 41 -2.26 3.13 -3.98
CA ALA A 41 -2.73 1.82 -3.60
C ALA A 41 -2.74 0.89 -4.80
N ALA A 42 -2.32 -0.36 -4.59
CA ALA A 42 -2.33 -1.39 -5.62
C ALA A 42 -3.40 -2.44 -5.31
N GLN A 43 -4.13 -2.88 -6.32
CA GLN A 43 -4.96 -4.07 -6.19
C GLN A 43 -4.07 -5.32 -6.31
N THR A 44 -4.41 -6.38 -5.60
CA THR A 44 -3.74 -7.67 -5.79
C THR A 44 -4.15 -8.31 -7.12
N SER A 45 -3.48 -7.93 -8.21
CA SER A 45 -3.52 -8.64 -9.49
C SER A 45 -2.18 -9.36 -9.74
N GLY A 46 -2.24 -10.43 -10.50
CA GLY A 46 -1.04 -11.02 -11.12
C GLY A 46 -0.81 -10.38 -12.48
N VAL A 47 0.42 -10.40 -12.97
CA VAL A 47 0.72 -9.89 -14.32
C VAL A 47 0.32 -10.94 -15.36
N GLY A 48 -0.35 -10.54 -16.45
CA GLY A 48 -0.75 -11.46 -17.53
C GLY A 48 0.45 -12.05 -18.31
N LYS A 49 1.61 -11.39 -18.23
CA LYS A 49 2.89 -11.85 -18.79
C LYS A 49 3.83 -12.26 -17.66
N THR A 50 4.47 -13.41 -17.82
CA THR A 50 5.45 -13.97 -16.88
C THR A 50 6.53 -12.94 -16.57
N VAL A 51 6.87 -12.76 -15.28
CA VAL A 51 8.02 -11.94 -14.88
C VAL A 51 9.31 -12.68 -15.27
N GLY A 52 9.69 -12.56 -16.55
CA GLY A 52 10.77 -13.31 -17.18
C GLY A 52 10.43 -14.77 -17.50
N GLN A 53 11.29 -15.41 -18.29
CA GLN A 53 11.16 -16.81 -18.74
C GLN A 53 11.28 -17.86 -17.61
N TRP A 54 11.38 -17.45 -16.34
CA TRP A 54 11.82 -18.30 -15.23
C TRP A 54 10.75 -18.60 -14.17
N ALA A 55 9.60 -17.92 -14.21
CA ALA A 55 8.50 -18.20 -13.29
C ALA A 55 7.15 -18.00 -13.97
N VAL A 56 6.36 -19.08 -14.06
CA VAL A 56 4.93 -18.98 -14.38
C VAL A 56 4.25 -18.33 -13.18
N GLU A 57 3.73 -17.12 -13.36
CA GLU A 57 3.00 -16.43 -12.30
C GLU A 57 1.53 -16.88 -12.29
N GLY A 58 1.05 -17.30 -11.11
CA GLY A 58 -0.37 -17.55 -10.91
C GLY A 58 -1.15 -16.24 -10.93
N THR A 59 -2.08 -16.09 -11.86
CA THR A 59 -2.95 -14.92 -11.94
C THR A 59 -3.92 -14.88 -10.76
N ALA A 60 -4.38 -13.67 -10.40
CA ALA A 60 -5.45 -13.50 -9.44
C ALA A 60 -6.74 -14.28 -9.82
N SER A 61 -6.98 -14.47 -11.13
CA SER A 61 -8.07 -15.31 -11.64
C SER A 61 -7.85 -16.78 -11.29
N GLN A 62 -6.66 -17.32 -11.60
CA GLN A 62 -6.30 -18.71 -11.29
C GLN A 62 -6.38 -19.01 -9.78
N PHE A 63 -5.90 -18.07 -8.94
CA PHE A 63 -5.99 -18.19 -7.49
C PHE A 63 -7.45 -18.26 -7.01
N ARG A 64 -8.32 -17.37 -7.51
CA ARG A 64 -9.75 -17.34 -7.16
C ARG A 64 -10.51 -18.58 -7.60
N THR A 65 -10.15 -19.17 -8.73
CA THR A 65 -10.83 -20.36 -9.24
C THR A 65 -10.41 -21.64 -8.51
N HIS A 66 -9.18 -21.73 -7.99
CA HIS A 66 -8.63 -23.01 -7.50
C HIS A 66 -8.19 -23.03 -6.04
N ILE A 67 -7.97 -21.87 -5.40
CA ILE A 67 -7.32 -21.79 -4.09
C ILE A 67 -8.19 -21.06 -3.07
N GLY A 68 -8.68 -19.87 -3.41
CA GLY A 68 -9.54 -19.10 -2.51
C GLY A 68 -9.69 -17.64 -2.91
N HIS A 69 -10.48 -16.89 -2.13
CA HIS A 69 -10.87 -15.53 -2.48
C HIS A 69 -9.90 -14.43 -2.00
N ALA A 70 -8.99 -14.76 -1.08
CA ALA A 70 -8.10 -13.78 -0.46
C ALA A 70 -6.64 -13.96 -0.90
N ILE A 71 -6.17 -13.00 -1.70
CA ILE A 71 -4.77 -12.96 -2.17
C ILE A 71 -3.88 -12.29 -1.12
N THR A 72 -4.36 -11.23 -0.48
CA THR A 72 -3.78 -10.69 0.76
C THR A 72 -4.80 -10.80 1.88
N HIS A 73 -4.43 -11.45 2.98
CA HIS A 73 -5.37 -11.73 4.07
C HIS A 73 -5.01 -11.04 5.39
N SER A 74 -4.00 -10.17 5.41
CA SER A 74 -3.76 -9.26 6.54
C SER A 74 -4.82 -8.16 6.57
N LYS A 75 -5.38 -7.87 7.75
CA LYS A 75 -6.27 -6.73 7.98
C LYS A 75 -5.60 -5.80 8.96
N MET A 76 -5.04 -4.70 8.45
CA MET A 76 -4.19 -3.84 9.24
C MET A 76 -4.15 -2.41 8.72
N ILE A 77 -4.05 -1.46 9.63
CA ILE A 77 -3.78 -0.04 9.37
C ILE A 77 -2.61 0.35 10.28
N VAL A 78 -1.60 1.00 9.70
CA VAL A 78 -0.43 1.48 10.44
C VAL A 78 -0.29 2.97 10.22
N ILE A 79 -0.11 3.70 11.32
CA ILE A 79 -0.11 5.15 11.36
C ILE A 79 1.17 5.58 12.08
N ASP A 80 1.93 6.47 11.45
CA ASP A 80 3.19 7.05 11.94
C ASP A 80 4.15 6.04 12.59
N PRO A 81 4.53 4.95 11.90
CA PRO A 81 5.25 3.83 12.52
C PRO A 81 6.61 4.21 13.14
N PHE A 82 7.18 5.33 12.74
CA PHE A 82 8.47 5.85 13.23
C PHE A 82 8.33 7.04 14.19
N GLY A 83 7.11 7.53 14.42
CA GLY A 83 6.85 8.67 15.31
C GLY A 83 6.84 8.29 16.79
N ASP A 84 6.62 9.29 17.65
CA ASP A 84 6.59 9.12 19.11
C ASP A 84 5.34 8.40 19.63
N ASP A 85 4.25 8.42 18.85
CA ASP A 85 2.95 7.87 19.23
C ASP A 85 2.31 7.08 18.07
N PRO A 86 2.96 5.99 17.62
CA PRO A 86 2.48 5.20 16.50
C PRO A 86 1.19 4.46 16.84
N ILE A 87 0.37 4.18 15.82
CA ILE A 87 -0.87 3.41 15.98
C ILE A 87 -0.88 2.25 14.99
N VAL A 88 -1.17 1.06 15.49
CA VAL A 88 -1.48 -0.13 14.70
C VAL A 88 -2.89 -0.58 15.01
N VAL A 89 -3.72 -0.70 13.98
CA VAL A 89 -5.02 -1.37 14.05
C VAL A 89 -4.89 -2.69 13.32
N THR A 90 -5.25 -3.80 13.95
CA THR A 90 -5.12 -5.14 13.34
C THR A 90 -6.11 -6.12 13.96
N GLY A 91 -6.49 -7.16 13.21
CA GLY A 91 -7.36 -8.22 13.74
C GLY A 91 -7.97 -9.10 12.65
N SER A 92 -9.10 -9.73 12.98
CA SER A 92 -9.91 -10.48 12.03
C SER A 92 -10.80 -9.55 11.17
N HIS A 93 -11.10 -8.35 11.68
CA HIS A 93 -12.00 -7.39 11.05
C HIS A 93 -11.49 -6.88 9.69
N ASN A 94 -12.24 -7.16 8.62
CA ASN A 94 -11.87 -6.80 7.24
C ASN A 94 -12.26 -5.37 6.79
N PHE A 95 -12.69 -4.53 7.73
CA PHE A 95 -13.08 -3.13 7.51
C PHE A 95 -14.23 -2.97 6.52
N SER A 96 -15.04 -4.02 6.33
CA SER A 96 -16.27 -3.97 5.55
C SER A 96 -17.49 -3.65 6.41
N LYS A 97 -18.57 -3.26 5.75
CA LYS A 97 -19.88 -3.09 6.41
C LYS A 97 -20.37 -4.40 7.07
N ALA A 98 -20.10 -5.56 6.48
CA ALA A 98 -20.51 -6.85 7.05
C ALA A 98 -19.75 -7.17 8.34
N ALA A 99 -18.44 -6.92 8.35
CA ALA A 99 -17.60 -7.02 9.54
C ALA A 99 -18.10 -6.16 10.70
N SER A 100 -18.55 -4.93 10.41
CA SER A 100 -19.02 -4.00 11.44
C SER A 100 -20.46 -4.20 11.90
N THR A 101 -21.27 -5.02 11.22
CA THR A 101 -22.72 -5.12 11.50
C THR A 101 -23.26 -6.53 11.66
N LYS A 102 -22.58 -7.55 11.14
CA LYS A 102 -23.11 -8.92 11.05
C LYS A 102 -22.14 -9.99 11.53
N ASN A 103 -20.85 -9.87 11.21
CA ASN A 103 -19.88 -10.90 11.52
C ASN A 103 -19.38 -10.76 12.97
N ASP A 104 -19.00 -11.89 13.58
CA ASP A 104 -18.27 -11.90 14.85
C ASP A 104 -16.77 -11.71 14.57
N GLU A 105 -16.40 -10.45 14.34
CA GLU A 105 -15.04 -10.03 14.02
C GLU A 105 -14.54 -9.02 15.05
N ASN A 106 -13.22 -8.97 15.24
CA ASN A 106 -12.56 -8.09 16.18
C ASN A 106 -11.35 -7.40 15.56
N PHE A 107 -10.99 -6.25 16.13
CA PHE A 107 -9.68 -5.66 15.96
C PHE A 107 -9.21 -5.08 17.28
N ILE A 108 -7.89 -4.95 17.40
CA ILE A 108 -7.24 -4.26 18.50
C ILE A 108 -6.55 -3.01 17.98
N VAL A 109 -6.42 -2.02 18.87
CA VAL A 109 -5.67 -0.78 18.61
C VAL A 109 -4.47 -0.76 19.54
N ILE A 110 -3.28 -0.86 18.97
CA ILE A 110 -2.00 -0.80 19.70
C ILE A 110 -1.44 0.60 19.47
N ARG A 111 -1.20 1.34 20.55
CA ARG A 111 -0.73 2.73 20.51
C ARG A 111 0.57 2.89 21.29
N GLY A 112 1.50 3.70 20.78
CA GLY A 112 2.77 4.00 21.44
C GLY A 112 3.84 2.90 21.31
N HIS A 113 3.50 1.72 20.79
CA HIS A 113 4.45 0.61 20.69
C HIS A 113 5.24 0.64 19.38
N ARG A 114 6.35 1.37 19.39
CA ARG A 114 7.15 1.65 18.18
C ARG A 114 7.66 0.40 17.45
N GLU A 115 8.16 -0.60 18.16
CA GLU A 115 8.69 -1.82 17.52
C GLU A 115 7.62 -2.60 16.73
N ILE A 116 6.46 -2.84 17.34
CA ILE A 116 5.31 -3.45 16.66
C ILE A 116 4.90 -2.63 15.45
N ALA A 117 4.80 -1.30 15.59
CA ALA A 117 4.42 -0.43 14.49
C ALA A 117 5.40 -0.51 13.31
N MET A 118 6.71 -0.54 13.57
CA MET A 118 7.74 -0.72 12.55
C MET A 118 7.61 -2.09 11.86
N HIS A 119 7.41 -3.18 12.60
CA HIS A 119 7.23 -4.51 12.01
C HIS A 119 6.01 -4.58 11.10
N TYR A 120 4.87 -4.02 11.54
CA TYR A 120 3.68 -3.95 10.70
C TYR A 120 3.90 -3.05 9.48
N ALA A 121 4.57 -1.90 9.61
CA ALA A 121 4.88 -1.03 8.47
C ALA A 121 5.76 -1.73 7.42
N ILE A 122 6.78 -2.47 7.87
CA ILE A 122 7.65 -3.26 6.98
C ILE A 122 6.83 -4.32 6.24
N ASN A 123 5.98 -5.08 6.95
CA ASN A 123 5.13 -6.10 6.34
C ASN A 123 4.13 -5.52 5.33
N ALA A 124 3.50 -4.39 5.67
CA ALA A 124 2.61 -3.66 4.76
C ALA A 124 3.34 -3.28 3.48
N MET A 125 4.57 -2.77 3.62
CA MET A 125 5.34 -2.24 2.51
C MET A 125 5.97 -3.32 1.65
N GLN A 126 6.36 -4.47 2.23
CA GLN A 126 6.74 -5.65 1.46
C GLN A 126 5.60 -6.11 0.55
N THR A 127 4.39 -6.21 1.10
CA THR A 127 3.18 -6.59 0.34
C THR A 127 2.87 -5.53 -0.73
N TYR A 128 2.94 -4.25 -0.36
CA TYR A 128 2.75 -3.14 -1.29
C TYR A 128 3.73 -3.16 -2.46
N SER A 129 5.03 -3.19 -2.19
CA SER A 129 6.04 -3.22 -3.25
C SER A 129 5.88 -4.42 -4.17
N HIS A 130 5.48 -5.57 -3.63
CA HIS A 130 5.21 -6.79 -4.39
C HIS A 130 4.10 -6.57 -5.45
N TYR A 131 2.96 -5.99 -5.07
CA TYR A 131 1.84 -5.77 -6.02
C TYR A 131 1.98 -4.49 -6.84
N ARG A 132 2.59 -3.42 -6.30
CA ARG A 132 2.78 -2.16 -7.04
C ARG A 132 3.67 -2.33 -8.25
N TRP A 133 4.74 -3.13 -8.14
CA TRP A 133 5.61 -3.46 -9.27
C TRP A 133 4.83 -4.15 -10.41
N ARG A 134 3.93 -5.06 -10.06
CA ARG A 134 3.08 -5.74 -11.04
C ARG A 134 2.09 -4.81 -11.72
N ALA A 135 1.43 -3.96 -10.93
CA ALA A 135 0.56 -2.92 -11.47
C ALA A 135 1.34 -1.98 -12.40
N TYR A 136 2.58 -1.63 -12.05
CA TYR A 136 3.45 -0.82 -12.92
C TYR A 136 3.77 -1.49 -14.26
N LEU A 137 4.04 -2.80 -14.26
CA LEU A 137 4.26 -3.54 -15.50
C LEU A 137 3.03 -3.55 -16.40
N GLU A 138 1.84 -3.75 -15.82
CA GLU A 138 0.57 -3.71 -16.54
C GLU A 138 0.25 -2.30 -17.08
N GLU A 139 0.48 -1.25 -16.27
CA GLU A 139 0.38 0.15 -16.69
C GLU A 139 1.33 0.47 -17.85
N ALA A 140 2.59 0.01 -17.75
CA ALA A 140 3.60 0.23 -18.77
C ALA A 140 3.24 -0.47 -20.08
N GLU A 141 2.76 -1.70 -20.02
CA GLU A 141 2.26 -2.42 -21.20
C GLU A 141 1.06 -1.73 -21.85
N ARG A 142 0.07 -1.33 -21.04
CA ARG A 142 -1.13 -0.61 -21.52
C ARG A 142 -0.79 0.72 -22.19
N GLU A 143 0.24 1.40 -21.72
CA GLU A 143 0.67 2.71 -22.20
C GLU A 143 1.82 2.65 -23.21
N ASP A 144 2.20 1.45 -23.68
CA ASP A 144 3.33 1.22 -24.58
C ASP A 144 4.64 1.89 -24.12
N ARG A 145 4.90 1.82 -22.81
CA ARG A 145 6.10 2.36 -22.16
C ARG A 145 7.07 1.22 -21.85
N ASP A 146 8.37 1.46 -22.07
CA ASP A 146 9.41 0.57 -21.55
C ASP A 146 9.44 0.63 -20.01
N PRO A 147 9.15 -0.47 -19.28
CA PRO A 147 9.17 -0.49 -17.81
C PRO A 147 10.59 -0.35 -17.23
N PHE A 148 11.63 -0.54 -18.05
CA PHE A 148 13.04 -0.45 -17.64
C PHE A 148 13.72 0.85 -18.06
N GLN A 149 12.97 1.80 -18.62
CA GLN A 149 13.47 3.11 -19.08
C GLN A 149 14.19 3.93 -17.99
N TYR A 150 14.05 3.53 -16.73
CA TYR A 150 14.65 4.19 -15.56
C TYR A 150 15.92 3.50 -15.05
N LEU A 151 16.28 2.32 -15.60
CA LEU A 151 17.53 1.64 -15.31
C LEU A 151 18.65 2.26 -16.15
N THR A 152 19.48 3.08 -15.51
CA THR A 152 20.61 3.74 -16.16
C THR A 152 21.91 3.37 -15.47
N ARG A 153 22.98 3.16 -16.25
CA ARG A 153 24.34 2.91 -15.73
C ARG A 153 25.01 4.16 -15.16
N ASN A 154 24.43 5.34 -15.38
CA ASN A 154 24.91 6.62 -14.88
C ASN A 154 24.16 7.01 -13.59
N PRO A 155 24.81 7.66 -12.60
CA PRO A 155 24.16 8.15 -11.37
C PRO A 155 22.98 9.12 -11.55
N ILE A 156 22.63 9.56 -12.77
CA ILE A 156 21.44 10.39 -13.05
C ILE A 156 20.14 9.81 -12.42
N TRP A 157 20.03 8.49 -12.26
CA TRP A 157 18.89 7.86 -11.57
C TRP A 157 18.66 8.42 -10.15
N GLN A 158 19.72 8.92 -9.48
CA GLN A 158 19.64 9.50 -8.15
C GLN A 158 18.90 10.84 -8.11
N ARG A 159 18.83 11.58 -9.23
CA ARG A 159 18.20 12.92 -9.27
C ARG A 159 16.73 12.89 -8.82
N ARG A 160 16.04 11.77 -9.03
CA ARG A 160 14.63 11.57 -8.67
C ARG A 160 14.41 11.49 -7.17
N ARG A 161 15.45 11.19 -6.38
CA ARG A 161 15.35 11.09 -4.91
C ARG A 161 14.92 12.40 -4.24
N ASN A 162 15.18 13.54 -4.89
CA ASN A 162 14.92 14.85 -4.32
C ASN A 162 13.60 15.48 -4.79
N THR A 163 12.79 14.77 -5.58
CA THR A 163 11.53 15.30 -6.13
C THR A 163 10.35 14.34 -5.98
N GLY A 164 9.15 14.89 -6.07
CA GLY A 164 7.89 14.15 -6.20
C GLY A 164 7.67 13.07 -5.15
N GLU A 165 7.24 11.90 -5.62
CA GLU A 165 6.93 10.71 -4.81
C GLU A 165 8.14 10.14 -4.08
N THR A 166 9.30 10.04 -4.74
CA THR A 166 10.50 9.44 -4.13
C THR A 166 10.97 10.26 -2.92
N LYS A 167 10.87 11.59 -2.99
CA LYS A 167 11.16 12.47 -1.84
C LYS A 167 10.22 12.17 -0.66
N ARG A 168 8.91 12.00 -0.92
CA ARG A 168 7.91 11.68 0.12
C ARG A 168 8.15 10.30 0.74
N MET A 169 8.43 9.30 -0.09
CA MET A 169 8.80 7.96 0.36
C MET A 169 10.04 8.01 1.27
N LEU A 170 11.11 8.70 0.86
CA LEU A 170 12.32 8.82 1.67
C LEU A 170 12.06 9.55 2.99
N ALA A 171 11.27 10.63 2.98
CA ALA A 171 10.89 11.34 4.20
C ALA A 171 10.08 10.46 5.17
N PHE A 172 9.26 9.54 4.65
CA PHE A 172 8.52 8.58 5.47
C PHE A 172 9.44 7.55 6.14
N TRP A 173 10.40 6.98 5.41
CA TRP A 173 11.28 5.93 5.92
C TRP A 173 12.50 6.44 6.70
N LEU A 174 12.91 7.67 6.44
CA LEU A 174 14.05 8.34 7.06
C LEU A 174 13.57 9.67 7.65
N PRO A 175 12.70 9.63 8.68
CA PRO A 175 12.27 10.84 9.34
C PRO A 175 13.47 11.56 9.97
N PRO A 176 13.43 12.89 10.12
CA PRO A 176 14.44 13.62 10.89
C PRO A 176 14.60 13.01 12.29
N ALA A 177 15.85 12.95 12.76
CA ALA A 177 16.18 12.52 14.12
C ALA A 177 15.70 13.51 15.19
#